data_AF-A0A942U3H0-F1
#
_entry.id   AF-A0A942U3H0-F1
#
_cell.length_a   1.000
_cell.length_b   1.000
_cell.length_c   1.000
_cell.angle_alpha   90.00
_cell.angle_beta   90.00
_cell.angle_gamma   90.00
#
_symmetry.space_group_name_H-M   'P 1'
#
loop_
_entity.id
_entity.type
_entity.pdbx_description
1 polymer ?
#
loop_
_entity_poly.entity_id
_entity_poly.type
_entity_poly.pdbx_seq_one_letter_code
_entity_poly.pdbx_strand_id
1 'polypeptide(L)'
;MLIRIETALSEVRPWKGSEVTVATVRNNQDLTLIDLSKVKPIMSPFQFDDIMSEIRNRNLLLKLQEILSRPVDPNKSELEYIPSQYLTEFIKSLGYDGVIFKSSLGKSNNIVIFNQSKTTITELNYYDVTNIEVSFD
;
A
#
# COMPACT_ATOMS: atom_id res chain seq x y z
N MET A 1 10.30 -7.38 -5.29
CA MET A 1 8.95 -7.64 -4.74
C MET A 1 7.96 -7.50 -5.87
N LEU A 2 7.07 -8.48 -6.10
CA LEU A 2 6.14 -8.46 -7.24
C LEU A 2 4.72 -8.20 -6.72
N ILE A 3 4.10 -7.12 -7.20
CA ILE A 3 2.66 -6.90 -7.05
C ILE A 3 1.98 -7.76 -8.13
N ARG A 4 0.90 -8.45 -7.75
CA ARG A 4 0.11 -9.24 -8.69
C ARG A 4 -0.65 -8.31 -9.64
N ILE A 5 -0.66 -8.61 -10.94
CA ILE A 5 -1.31 -7.79 -11.97
C ILE A 5 -2.80 -7.60 -11.63
N GLU A 6 -3.45 -8.65 -11.12
CA GLU A 6 -4.85 -8.62 -10.72
C GLU A 6 -5.08 -7.60 -9.59
N THR A 7 -4.14 -7.43 -8.66
CA THR A 7 -4.25 -6.42 -7.60
C THR A 7 -4.05 -5.02 -8.15
N ALA A 8 -3.11 -4.82 -9.07
CA ALA A 8 -2.91 -3.52 -9.74
C ALA A 8 -4.15 -3.10 -10.55
N LEU A 9 -4.77 -4.06 -11.27
CA LEU A 9 -6.01 -3.84 -12.00
C LEU A 9 -7.20 -3.55 -11.07
N SER A 10 -7.33 -4.25 -9.95
CA SER A 10 -8.41 -3.98 -8.99
C SER A 10 -8.30 -2.60 -8.34
N GLU A 11 -7.09 -2.13 -8.03
CA GLU A 11 -6.86 -0.83 -7.36
C GLU A 11 -7.25 0.37 -8.24
N VAL A 12 -7.13 0.26 -9.57
CA VAL A 12 -7.56 1.34 -10.49
C VAL A 12 -9.07 1.32 -10.78
N ARG A 13 -9.81 0.35 -10.22
CA ARG A 13 -11.28 0.23 -10.31
C ARG A 13 -11.82 0.46 -11.74
N PRO A 14 -11.37 -0.34 -12.72
CA PRO A 14 -11.77 -0.16 -14.11
C PRO A 14 -13.28 -0.41 -14.28
N TRP A 15 -13.83 0.05 -15.39
CA TRP A 15 -15.18 -0.32 -15.84
C TRP A 15 -15.12 -1.25 -17.06
N LYS A 16 -16.20 -1.97 -17.34
CA LYS A 16 -16.29 -2.82 -18.53
C LYS A 16 -16.12 -1.98 -19.80
N GLY A 17 -15.20 -2.40 -20.66
CA GLY A 17 -14.82 -1.69 -21.87
C GLY A 17 -13.75 -0.61 -21.67
N SER A 18 -13.19 -0.46 -20.47
CA SER A 18 -12.02 0.41 -20.27
C SER A 18 -10.72 -0.26 -20.73
N GLU A 19 -9.82 0.56 -21.26
CA GLU A 19 -8.45 0.18 -21.56
C GLU A 19 -7.56 0.53 -20.37
N VAL A 20 -6.79 -0.44 -19.87
CA VAL A 20 -5.87 -0.25 -18.75
C VAL A 20 -4.47 -0.64 -19.16
N THR A 21 -3.50 0.24 -18.89
CA THR A 21 -2.07 -0.06 -19.06
C THR A 21 -1.44 -0.38 -17.71
N VAL A 22 -0.81 -1.55 -17.60
CA VAL A 22 -0.06 -1.96 -16.41
C VAL A 22 1.43 -1.89 -16.72
N ALA A 23 2.16 -1.10 -15.93
CA ALA A 23 3.60 -0.98 -16.04
C ALA A 23 4.32 -1.90 -15.04
N THR A 24 5.27 -2.69 -15.53
CA THR A 24 6.21 -3.41 -14.65
C THR A 24 7.34 -2.46 -14.25
N VAL A 25 7.49 -2.24 -12.94
CA VAL A 25 8.50 -1.35 -12.38
C VAL A 25 9.58 -2.15 -11.66
N ARG A 26 10.84 -1.84 -11.94
CA ARG A 26 12.02 -2.39 -11.26
C ARG A 26 12.77 -1.29 -10.51
N ASN A 27 13.31 -1.61 -9.34
CA ASN A 27 14.23 -0.73 -8.63
C ASN A 27 15.64 -0.81 -9.23
N ASN A 28 16.28 0.35 -9.40
CA ASN A 28 17.61 0.46 -9.99
C ASN A 28 18.73 0.30 -8.95
N GLN A 29 18.36 0.31 -7.68
CA GLN A 29 19.24 0.20 -6.51
C GLN A 29 18.43 -0.38 -5.34
N ASP A 30 19.11 -0.73 -4.26
CA ASP A 30 18.45 -1.18 -3.03
C ASP A 30 17.58 -0.06 -2.44
N LEU A 31 16.37 -0.41 -2.02
CA LEU A 31 15.40 0.50 -1.42
C LEU A 31 15.16 0.12 0.04
N THR A 32 15.19 1.11 0.92
CA THR A 32 14.84 0.93 2.33
C THR A 32 13.37 1.27 2.53
N LEU A 33 12.53 0.25 2.72
CA LEU A 33 11.07 0.40 2.82
C LEU A 33 10.58 0.06 4.22
N ILE A 34 9.61 0.81 4.73
CA ILE A 34 8.85 0.40 5.93
C ILE A 34 7.78 -0.60 5.51
N ASP A 35 7.77 -1.78 6.14
CA ASP A 35 6.76 -2.81 5.89
C ASP A 35 5.66 -2.81 6.96
N LEU A 36 4.61 -2.01 6.72
CA LEU A 36 3.44 -1.95 7.59
C LEU A 36 2.52 -3.16 7.42
N SER A 37 2.66 -3.94 6.34
CA SER A 37 1.83 -5.13 6.11
C SER A 37 2.11 -6.27 7.10
N LYS A 38 3.28 -6.24 7.74
CA LYS A 38 3.77 -7.25 8.70
C LYS A 38 3.54 -6.88 10.16
N VAL A 39 2.98 -5.71 10.44
CA VAL A 39 2.70 -5.30 11.81
C VAL A 39 1.64 -6.24 12.39
N LYS A 40 1.96 -6.83 13.54
CA LYS A 40 1.10 -7.76 14.26
C LYS A 40 0.87 -7.28 15.69
N PRO A 41 -0.30 -7.57 16.28
CA PRO A 41 -0.52 -7.33 17.70
C PRO A 41 0.49 -8.12 18.53
N ILE A 42 0.77 -7.64 19.74
CA ILE A 42 1.59 -8.36 20.71
C ILE A 42 0.88 -9.66 21.06
N MET A 43 1.56 -10.79 20.86
CA MET A 43 1.02 -12.11 21.18
C MET A 43 1.35 -12.54 22.61
N SER A 44 2.45 -12.05 23.19
CA SER A 44 2.86 -12.36 24.54
C SER A 44 3.49 -11.15 25.24
N PRO A 45 3.08 -10.85 26.49
CA PRO A 45 3.62 -9.74 27.25
C PRO A 45 5.07 -9.95 27.70
N PHE A 46 5.56 -11.19 27.72
CA PHE A 46 6.86 -11.56 28.28
C PHE A 46 8.03 -11.44 27.29
N GLN A 47 7.78 -10.88 26.10
CA GLN A 47 8.78 -10.75 25.05
C GLN A 47 9.55 -9.41 25.12
N PHE A 48 9.17 -8.51 26.01
CA PHE A 48 9.62 -7.12 26.01
C PHE A 48 9.93 -6.63 27.42
N ASP A 49 11.02 -5.88 27.57
CA ASP A 49 11.42 -5.27 28.83
C ASP A 49 10.48 -4.12 29.23
N ASP A 50 10.02 -3.32 28.27
CA ASP A 50 8.99 -2.29 28.44
C ASP A 50 7.77 -2.58 27.55
N ILE A 51 6.86 -3.38 28.10
CA ILE A 51 5.62 -3.75 27.42
C ILE A 51 4.73 -2.56 27.10
N MET A 52 4.70 -1.53 27.95
CA MET A 52 3.77 -0.41 27.79
C MET A 52 4.17 0.48 26.61
N SER A 53 5.48 0.71 26.44
CA SER A 53 6.01 1.38 25.26
C SER A 53 5.72 0.58 23.99
N GLU A 54 5.95 -0.74 24.02
CA GLU A 54 5.69 -1.62 22.87
C GLU A 54 4.21 -1.64 22.46
N ILE A 55 3.28 -1.71 23.43
CA ILE A 55 1.84 -1.64 23.15
C ILE A 55 1.50 -0.31 22.46
N ARG A 56 2.01 0.80 22.98
CA ARG A 56 1.73 2.14 22.42
C ARG A 56 2.24 2.26 20.99
N ASN A 57 3.49 1.86 20.75
CA ASN A 57 4.12 1.93 19.44
C ASN A 57 3.41 1.01 18.43
N ARG A 58 3.05 -0.22 18.82
CA ARG A 58 2.34 -1.15 17.94
C ARG A 58 0.93 -0.71 17.65
N ASN A 59 0.21 -0.16 18.62
CA ASN A 59 -1.13 0.39 18.38
C ASN A 59 -1.08 1.55 17.37
N LEU A 60 -0.05 2.40 17.45
CA LEU A 60 0.18 3.41 16.44
C LEU A 60 0.40 2.76 15.06
N LEU A 61 1.33 1.82 14.93
CA LEU A 61 1.62 1.15 13.66
C LEU A 61 0.40 0.40 13.08
N LEU A 62 -0.40 -0.25 13.92
CA LEU A 62 -1.66 -0.90 13.51
C LEU A 62 -2.68 0.12 13.03
N LYS A 63 -2.78 1.28 13.69
CA LYS A 63 -3.68 2.34 13.23
C LYS A 63 -3.24 2.94 11.89
N LEU A 64 -1.92 3.10 11.70
CA LEU A 64 -1.35 3.54 10.42
C LEU A 64 -1.63 2.51 9.31
N GLN A 65 -1.49 1.22 9.61
CA GLN A 65 -1.85 0.14 8.70
C GLN A 65 -3.34 0.22 8.29
N GLU A 66 -4.24 0.46 9.25
CA GLU A 66 -5.68 0.62 9.00
C GLU A 66 -5.97 1.82 8.09
N ILE A 67 -5.36 2.98 8.37
CA ILE A 67 -5.55 4.21 7.58
C ILE A 67 -5.12 3.99 6.12
N LEU A 68 -3.95 3.39 5.90
CA LEU A 68 -3.44 3.13 4.55
C LEU A 68 -4.19 2.04 3.79
N SER A 69 -4.78 1.07 4.50
CA SER A 69 -5.48 -0.06 3.89
C SER A 69 -6.99 0.19 3.73
N ARG A 70 -7.49 1.37 4.11
CA ARG A 70 -8.90 1.70 3.96
C ARG A 70 -9.16 2.16 2.52
N PRO A 71 -10.14 1.57 1.81
CA PRO A 71 -10.51 2.07 0.50
C PRO A 71 -11.07 3.48 0.64
N VAL A 72 -10.54 4.41 -0.16
CA VAL A 72 -11.01 5.80 -0.18
C VAL A 72 -12.31 5.87 -1.00
N ASP A 73 -13.32 6.55 -0.44
CA ASP A 73 -14.55 6.89 -1.14
C ASP A 73 -14.22 7.98 -2.18
N PRO A 74 -14.44 7.76 -3.48
CA PRO A 74 -14.16 8.75 -4.53
C PRO A 74 -14.85 10.10 -4.26
N ASN A 75 -16.03 10.08 -3.61
CA ASN A 75 -16.83 11.27 -3.33
C ASN A 75 -16.37 12.05 -2.09
N LYS A 76 -15.48 11.48 -1.26
CA LYS A 76 -14.89 12.11 -0.06
C LYS A 76 -13.37 12.15 -0.11
N SER A 77 -12.83 11.93 -1.29
CA SER A 77 -11.42 11.62 -1.52
C SER A 77 -10.48 12.63 -0.87
N GLU A 78 -10.70 13.93 -1.02
CA GLU A 78 -9.80 14.96 -0.48
C GLU A 78 -9.58 14.83 1.04
N LEU A 79 -10.63 14.64 1.83
CA LEU A 79 -10.50 14.55 3.30
C LEU A 79 -9.93 13.20 3.75
N GLU A 80 -10.27 12.13 3.04
CA GLU A 80 -9.80 10.77 3.37
C GLU A 80 -8.34 10.53 2.95
N TYR A 81 -7.80 11.30 2.00
CA TYR A 81 -6.41 11.21 1.56
C TYR A 81 -5.41 11.98 2.44
N ILE A 82 -5.82 13.05 3.11
CA ILE A 82 -4.92 13.87 3.96
C ILE A 82 -4.13 13.04 4.98
N PRO A 83 -4.76 12.12 5.76
CA PRO A 83 -4.03 11.33 6.75
C PRO A 83 -2.95 10.44 6.14
N SER A 84 -3.28 9.74 5.04
CA SER A 84 -2.34 8.86 4.33
C SER A 84 -1.20 9.65 3.70
N GLN A 85 -1.48 10.83 3.14
CA GLN A 85 -0.47 11.71 2.54
C GLN A 85 0.48 12.30 3.59
N TYR A 86 -0.05 12.76 4.72
CA TYR A 86 0.79 13.23 5.82
C TYR A 86 1.72 12.12 6.32
N LEU A 87 1.18 10.91 6.48
CA LEU A 87 1.97 9.75 6.90
C LEU A 87 3.08 9.41 5.91
N THR A 88 2.80 9.38 4.61
CA THR A 88 3.82 9.06 3.61
C THR A 88 4.92 10.12 3.57
N GLU A 89 4.58 11.40 3.66
CA GLU A 89 5.58 12.47 3.75
C GLU A 89 6.37 12.44 5.06
N PHE A 90 5.74 12.07 6.18
CA PHE A 90 6.45 11.85 7.44
C PHE A 90 7.47 10.70 7.31
N ILE A 91 7.07 9.54 6.79
CA ILE A 91 7.98 8.39 6.58
C ILE A 91 9.13 8.78 5.64
N LYS A 92 8.84 9.51 4.57
CA LYS A 92 9.84 10.05 3.64
C LYS A 92 10.83 10.98 4.35
N SER A 93 10.35 11.85 5.24
CA SER A 93 11.20 12.77 6.03
C SER A 93 12.18 12.04 6.97
N LEU A 94 11.87 10.79 7.36
CA LEU A 94 12.75 9.93 8.14
C LEU A 94 13.85 9.26 7.29
N GLY A 95 13.87 9.48 5.97
CA GLY A 95 14.90 8.98 5.06
C GLY A 95 14.60 7.61 4.41
N TYR A 96 13.37 7.09 4.58
CA TYR A 96 12.95 5.86 3.89
C TYR A 96 12.63 6.13 2.42
N ASP A 97 12.77 5.10 1.59
CA ASP A 97 12.48 5.16 0.16
C ASP A 97 11.02 4.93 -0.18
N GLY A 98 10.25 4.42 0.78
CA GLY A 98 8.86 4.06 0.56
C GLY A 98 8.23 3.26 1.69
N VAL A 99 6.99 2.84 1.45
CA VAL A 99 6.17 2.09 2.40
C VAL A 99 5.42 0.96 1.70
N ILE A 100 5.30 -0.17 2.39
CA ILE A 100 4.52 -1.34 1.97
C ILE A 100 3.34 -1.48 2.92
N PHE A 101 2.14 -1.66 2.37
CA PHE A 101 0.91 -1.87 3.14
C PHE A 101 -0.01 -2.88 2.43
N LYS A 102 -1.02 -3.38 3.13
CA LYS A 102 -1.95 -4.36 2.54
C LYS A 102 -2.85 -3.66 1.53
N SER A 103 -3.06 -4.28 0.37
CA SER A 103 -4.09 -3.82 -0.56
C SER A 103 -5.46 -3.97 0.08
N SER A 104 -6.34 -3.02 -0.22
CA SER A 104 -7.75 -3.05 0.20
C SER A 104 -8.64 -3.85 -0.78
N LEU A 105 -8.16 -4.03 -2.02
CA LEU A 105 -8.91 -4.58 -3.14
C LEU A 105 -8.28 -5.85 -3.76
N GLY A 106 -7.08 -6.22 -3.33
CA GLY A 106 -6.34 -7.34 -3.87
C GLY A 106 -5.65 -8.21 -2.83
N LYS A 107 -5.05 -9.31 -3.30
CA LYS A 107 -4.39 -10.32 -2.45
C LYS A 107 -2.90 -10.04 -2.22
N SER A 108 -2.31 -9.09 -2.95
CA SER A 108 -0.92 -8.65 -2.74
C SER A 108 -0.85 -7.33 -1.97
N ASN A 109 0.35 -6.97 -1.52
CA ASN A 109 0.59 -5.67 -0.89
C ASN A 109 0.69 -4.56 -1.94
N ASN A 110 0.32 -3.34 -1.53
CA ASN A 110 0.63 -2.12 -2.24
C ASN A 110 1.99 -1.58 -1.78
N ILE A 111 2.67 -0.88 -2.69
CA ILE A 111 3.99 -0.30 -2.45
C ILE A 111 3.95 1.14 -2.95
N VAL A 112 4.35 2.08 -2.09
CA VAL A 112 4.59 3.47 -2.47
C VAL A 112 6.10 3.70 -2.43
N ILE A 113 6.66 4.20 -3.53
CA ILE A 113 8.06 4.59 -3.64
C ILE A 113 8.10 6.11 -3.80
N PHE A 114 8.83 6.81 -2.93
CA PHE A 114 8.78 8.27 -2.87
C PHE A 114 9.67 8.95 -3.92
N ASN A 115 10.68 8.25 -4.43
CA ASN A 115 11.60 8.79 -5.42
C ASN A 115 11.62 7.94 -6.69
N GLN A 116 10.95 8.44 -7.73
CA GLN A 116 10.85 7.80 -9.04
C GLN A 116 12.21 7.60 -9.73
N SER A 117 13.21 8.45 -9.48
CA SER A 117 14.55 8.28 -10.10
C SER A 117 15.25 6.97 -9.68
N LYS A 118 14.79 6.35 -8.58
CA LYS A 118 15.29 5.06 -8.10
C LYS A 118 14.63 3.86 -8.80
N THR A 119 13.69 4.10 -9.72
CA THR A 119 12.94 3.05 -10.41
C THR A 119 12.96 3.24 -11.92
N THR A 120 12.66 2.18 -12.65
CA THR A 120 12.53 2.20 -14.10
C THR A 120 11.42 1.26 -14.53
N ILE A 121 10.65 1.69 -15.53
CA ILE A 121 9.64 0.88 -16.18
C ILE A 121 10.35 -0.07 -17.14
N THR A 122 10.13 -1.37 -16.98
CA THR A 122 10.76 -2.39 -17.82
C THR A 122 9.83 -2.97 -18.87
N GLU A 123 8.52 -2.87 -18.66
CA GLU A 123 7.51 -3.47 -19.52
C GLU A 123 6.19 -2.70 -19.38
N LEU A 124 5.42 -2.64 -20.46
CA LEU A 124 4.06 -2.11 -20.50
C LEU A 124 3.15 -3.17 -21.10
N ASN A 125 2.10 -3.53 -20.37
CA ASN A 125 1.07 -4.46 -20.82
C ASN A 125 -0.27 -3.74 -20.91
N TYR A 126 -0.99 -3.98 -22.00
CA TYR A 126 -2.28 -3.36 -22.30
C TYR A 126 -3.39 -4.38 -22.10
N TYR A 127 -4.45 -3.98 -21.41
CA TYR A 127 -5.57 -4.84 -21.06
C TYR A 127 -6.88 -4.17 -21.41
N ASP A 128 -7.71 -4.88 -22.17
CA ASP A 128 -9.11 -4.52 -22.38
C ASP A 128 -9.96 -5.21 -21.33
N VAL A 129 -10.67 -4.42 -20.52
CA VAL A 129 -11.49 -4.96 -19.44
C VAL A 129 -12.80 -5.48 -20.01
N THR A 130 -12.91 -6.80 -20.18
CA THR A 130 -14.07 -7.43 -20.82
C THR A 130 -15.23 -7.70 -19.87
N ASN A 131 -14.95 -7.93 -18.58
CA ASN A 131 -15.96 -8.22 -17.58
C ASN A 131 -15.51 -7.81 -16.17
N ILE A 132 -16.47 -7.55 -15.29
CA ILE A 132 -16.24 -7.25 -13.87
C ILE A 132 -17.23 -8.07 -13.05
N GLU A 133 -16.72 -8.79 -12.07
CA GLU A 133 -17.54 -9.56 -11.13
C GLU A 133 -17.75 -8.72 -9.86
N VAL A 134 -19.01 -8.50 -9.50
CA VAL A 134 -19.41 -7.79 -8.28
C VAL A 134 -20.14 -8.78 -7.38
N SER A 135 -19.65 -8.94 -6.16
CA SER A 135 -20.29 -9.73 -5.10
C SER A 135 -20.97 -8.81 -4.09
N PHE A 136 -22.09 -9.24 -3.53
CA PHE A 136 -22.86 -8.56 -2.48
C PHE A 136 -23.14 -9.53 -1.33
N ASP A 137 -23.38 -8.98 -0.14
CA ASP A 137 -23.76 -9.73 1.07
C ASP A 137 -25.22 -10.19 1.05
#